data_AF-A0A417XVC5-F1
#
_entry.id   AF-A0A417XVC5-F1
#
_cell.length_a   1.000
_cell.length_b   1.000
_cell.length_c   1.000
_cell.angle_alpha   90.00
_cell.angle_beta   90.00
_cell.angle_gamma   90.00
#
_symmetry.space_group_name_H-M   'P 1'
#
loop_
_entity.id
_entity.type
_entity.pdbx_description
1 polymer ?
#
loop_
_entity_poly.entity_id
_entity_poly.type
_entity_poly.pdbx_seq_one_letter_code
_entity_poly.pdbx_strand_id
1 'polypeptide(L)'
;MSNHAKPAPKHRGNPKHAHLKEAPKKAARNTVVLSGVALAVTGITIGGGLLGKGEAKAPSVSADLDAAVGDLRSEVNPADTGERLPVVSRNDRRGAADPSKQAGLVQSEAAAVTESEQLSQSDPRDIARALMGDFGFGQDQFGCLDLLWTRESNWNVYADNPTSSAYGIPQSLPGSKMASAGSDWATNPVTQITWGLGYIQDRYGSPCSAWGHSQSVGWY
;
A
#
# COMPACT_ATOMS: atom_id res chain seq x y z
N MET A 1 57.55 27.87 -19.84
CA MET A 1 57.20 26.50 -19.42
C MET A 1 57.03 26.51 -17.90
N SER A 2 55.80 26.75 -17.43
CA SER A 2 55.52 26.93 -16.01
C SER A 2 55.23 25.57 -15.37
N ASN A 3 56.12 25.11 -14.51
CA ASN A 3 55.94 23.87 -13.75
C ASN A 3 54.95 24.11 -12.61
N HIS A 4 53.73 23.59 -12.73
CA HIS A 4 52.78 23.51 -11.63
C HIS A 4 53.13 22.31 -10.74
N ALA A 5 53.64 22.59 -9.55
CA ALA A 5 53.72 21.61 -8.46
C ALA A 5 52.30 21.36 -7.90
N LYS A 6 51.85 20.10 -7.93
CA LYS A 6 50.57 19.66 -7.34
C LYS A 6 50.69 19.64 -5.79
N PRO A 7 49.67 20.08 -5.04
CA PRO A 7 49.65 19.89 -3.59
C PRO A 7 49.38 18.42 -3.24
N ALA A 8 50.28 17.79 -2.48
CA ALA A 8 50.07 16.47 -1.89
C ALA A 8 49.34 16.59 -0.53
N PRO A 9 48.26 15.84 -0.26
CA PRO A 9 47.63 15.82 1.05
C PRO A 9 48.50 15.03 2.05
N LYS A 10 48.94 15.69 3.12
CA LYS A 10 49.63 15.07 4.26
C LYS A 10 48.59 14.50 5.22
N HIS A 11 48.32 13.19 5.13
CA HIS A 11 47.76 12.45 6.26
C HIS A 11 48.67 11.25 6.56
N ARG A 12 49.58 11.46 7.51
CA ARG A 12 50.33 10.40 8.19
C ARG A 12 49.88 10.39 9.63
N GLY A 13 49.09 9.39 9.97
CA GLY A 13 48.73 9.03 11.34
C GLY A 13 48.44 7.55 11.36
N ASN A 14 49.46 6.73 11.60
CA ASN A 14 49.31 5.30 11.84
C ASN A 14 48.52 5.10 13.15
N PRO A 15 47.36 4.41 13.16
CA PRO A 15 46.84 3.89 14.41
C PRO A 15 47.72 2.71 14.86
N LYS A 16 48.27 2.82 16.07
CA LYS A 16 49.02 1.77 16.74
C LYS A 16 48.10 0.58 17.00
N HIS A 17 48.54 -0.60 16.59
CA HIS A 17 47.90 -1.88 16.92
C HIS A 17 47.81 -2.04 18.45
N ALA A 18 46.59 -2.16 18.98
CA ALA A 18 46.36 -2.66 20.33
C ALA A 18 45.89 -4.12 20.23
N HIS A 19 46.67 -4.99 20.85
CA HIS A 19 46.51 -6.43 20.92
C HIS A 19 45.23 -6.86 21.67
N LEU A 20 44.53 -7.81 21.04
CA LEU A 20 43.64 -8.86 21.53
C LEU A 20 43.43 -9.01 23.05
N LYS A 21 42.15 -9.16 23.44
CA LYS A 21 41.73 -10.17 24.43
C LYS A 21 40.48 -10.89 23.93
N GLU A 22 40.64 -12.19 23.66
CA GLU A 22 39.55 -13.15 23.45
C GLU A 22 38.83 -13.48 24.77
N ALA A 23 37.57 -13.93 24.61
CA ALA A 23 36.80 -14.89 25.42
C ALA A 23 35.45 -14.36 25.98
N PRO A 24 34.45 -15.24 26.25
CA PRO A 24 34.13 -16.54 25.67
C PRO A 24 32.73 -16.59 25.03
N LYS A 25 32.58 -17.42 23.99
CA LYS A 25 31.29 -17.78 23.39
C LYS A 25 30.44 -18.56 24.39
N LYS A 26 29.30 -18.02 24.82
CA LYS A 26 28.23 -18.82 25.44
C LYS A 26 27.16 -19.10 24.39
N ALA A 27 27.16 -20.33 23.91
CA ALA A 27 26.04 -20.92 23.18
C ALA A 27 24.86 -21.08 24.14
N ALA A 28 23.75 -20.41 23.85
CA ALA A 28 22.45 -20.72 24.43
C ALA A 28 21.49 -21.02 23.27
N ARG A 29 21.15 -22.30 23.16
CA ARG A 29 20.21 -22.86 22.20
C ARG A 29 18.81 -22.53 22.73
N ASN A 30 18.10 -21.57 22.14
CA ASN A 30 16.68 -21.40 22.41
C ASN A 30 15.89 -22.25 21.42
N THR A 31 15.31 -23.31 21.97
CA THR A 31 14.41 -24.28 21.37
C THR A 31 13.17 -23.61 20.78
N VAL A 32 12.92 -23.89 19.51
CA VAL A 32 11.67 -23.61 18.80
C VAL A 32 10.57 -24.49 19.39
N VAL A 33 9.53 -23.88 19.94
CA VAL A 33 8.26 -24.57 20.27
C VAL A 33 7.28 -24.25 19.14
N LEU A 34 7.13 -25.20 18.20
CA LEU A 34 6.01 -25.23 17.27
C LEU A 34 4.74 -25.65 18.03
N SER A 35 3.90 -24.69 18.39
CA SER A 35 2.52 -24.97 18.80
C SER A 35 1.60 -24.64 17.62
N GLY A 36 1.24 -25.69 16.86
CA GLY A 36 0.23 -25.61 15.82
C GLY A 36 -1.16 -25.48 16.42
N VAL A 37 -1.90 -24.45 16.01
CA VAL A 37 -3.35 -24.35 16.21
C VAL A 37 -4.00 -24.59 14.86
N ALA A 38 -4.64 -25.74 14.70
CA ALA A 38 -5.48 -26.06 13.56
C ALA A 38 -6.88 -25.48 13.80
N LEU A 39 -7.31 -24.53 12.98
CA LEU A 39 -8.71 -24.09 12.92
C LEU A 39 -9.45 -24.91 11.87
N ALA A 40 -10.48 -25.61 12.32
CA ALA A 40 -11.38 -26.41 11.50
C ALA A 40 -12.24 -25.51 10.59
N VAL A 41 -12.11 -25.68 9.28
CA VAL A 41 -13.04 -25.11 8.30
C VAL A 41 -14.20 -26.09 8.16
N THR A 42 -15.41 -25.64 8.51
CA THR A 42 -16.65 -26.36 8.20
C THR A 42 -16.89 -26.29 6.69
N GLY A 43 -16.56 -27.37 5.98
CA GLY A 43 -16.97 -27.58 4.60
C GLY A 43 -18.38 -28.15 4.52
N ILE A 44 -19.30 -27.42 3.87
CA ILE A 44 -20.58 -27.96 3.42
C ILE A 44 -20.27 -28.92 2.26
N THR A 45 -20.47 -30.22 2.46
CA THR A 45 -20.39 -31.24 1.41
C THR A 45 -21.75 -31.37 0.73
N ILE A 46 -21.85 -30.94 -0.54
CA ILE A 46 -22.96 -31.33 -1.41
C ILE A 46 -22.63 -32.72 -1.98
N GLY A 47 -23.56 -33.65 -1.77
CA GLY A 47 -23.34 -35.09 -1.89
C GLY A 47 -23.15 -35.62 -3.32
N GLY A 48 -22.51 -36.79 -3.38
CA GLY A 48 -22.40 -37.62 -4.57
C GLY A 48 -22.50 -39.11 -4.21
N GLY A 49 -23.66 -39.69 -4.52
CA GLY A 49 -23.86 -41.06 -5.00
C GLY A 49 -23.42 -42.24 -4.13
N LEU A 50 -24.39 -42.88 -3.46
CA LEU A 50 -24.38 -44.33 -3.32
C LEU A 50 -25.78 -44.90 -3.62
N LEU A 51 -25.80 -45.95 -4.44
CA LEU A 51 -26.96 -46.59 -5.05
C LEU A 51 -27.95 -47.15 -4.02
N GLY A 52 -29.17 -46.61 -4.02
CA GLY A 52 -30.33 -47.13 -3.31
C GLY A 52 -31.56 -47.05 -4.23
N LYS A 53 -32.12 -48.20 -4.54
CA LYS A 53 -33.16 -48.48 -5.54
C LYS A 53 -34.53 -48.00 -5.06
N GLY A 54 -35.16 -47.06 -5.78
CA GLY A 54 -36.57 -46.66 -5.60
C GLY A 54 -36.90 -45.32 -6.27
N GLU A 55 -37.95 -45.29 -7.10
CA GLU A 55 -38.46 -44.20 -7.95
C GLU A 55 -38.25 -42.72 -7.54
N ALA A 56 -37.78 -41.88 -8.48
CA ALA A 56 -38.42 -40.61 -8.86
C ALA A 56 -37.76 -39.97 -10.11
N LYS A 57 -38.62 -39.44 -10.98
CA LYS A 57 -38.37 -38.89 -12.32
C LYS A 57 -37.79 -37.46 -12.24
N ALA A 58 -36.69 -37.20 -12.97
CA ALA A 58 -36.19 -35.84 -13.25
C ALA A 58 -37.15 -35.10 -14.23
N PRO A 59 -37.19 -33.74 -14.23
CA PRO A 59 -36.34 -33.05 -15.20
C PRO A 59 -35.80 -31.66 -14.78
N SER A 60 -34.84 -31.22 -15.59
CA SER A 60 -34.17 -29.93 -15.69
C SER A 60 -35.10 -28.71 -15.80
N VAL A 61 -34.90 -27.71 -14.93
CA VAL A 61 -35.48 -26.36 -15.05
C VAL A 61 -34.53 -25.44 -15.81
N SER A 62 -34.47 -25.60 -17.13
CA SER A 62 -33.85 -24.61 -18.02
C SER A 62 -34.68 -24.38 -19.29
N ALA A 63 -35.99 -24.66 -19.23
CA ALA A 63 -36.89 -24.55 -20.39
C ALA A 63 -38.23 -23.84 -20.11
N ASP A 64 -38.45 -23.25 -18.93
CA ASP A 64 -39.78 -22.74 -18.53
C ASP A 64 -39.89 -21.21 -18.42
N LEU A 65 -39.02 -20.42 -19.07
CA LEU A 65 -39.19 -18.96 -19.14
C LEU A 65 -39.67 -18.43 -20.50
N ASP A 66 -39.53 -19.20 -21.59
CA ASP A 66 -39.91 -18.78 -22.95
C ASP A 66 -41.39 -19.07 -23.30
N ALA A 67 -42.10 -19.88 -22.51
CA ALA A 67 -43.50 -20.25 -22.79
C ALA A 67 -44.54 -19.30 -22.16
N ALA A 68 -44.14 -18.38 -21.28
CA ALA A 68 -45.06 -17.47 -20.58
C ALA A 68 -45.30 -16.13 -21.31
N VAL A 69 -44.65 -15.88 -22.45
CA VAL A 69 -44.79 -14.65 -23.25
C VAL A 69 -45.64 -14.84 -24.52
N GLY A 70 -46.14 -16.05 -24.79
CA GLY A 70 -46.97 -16.36 -25.96
C GLY A 70 -48.47 -16.10 -25.77
N ASP A 71 -48.96 -16.08 -24.52
CA ASP A 71 -50.40 -16.23 -24.20
C ASP A 71 -51.07 -14.95 -23.65
N LEU A 72 -50.66 -13.78 -24.13
CA LEU A 72 -51.38 -12.51 -23.91
C LEU A 72 -51.63 -11.75 -25.21
N ARG A 73 -51.53 -12.43 -26.36
CA ARG A 73 -51.59 -11.82 -27.71
C ARG A 73 -52.91 -12.03 -28.43
N SER A 74 -53.99 -12.28 -27.72
CA SER A 74 -55.33 -12.28 -28.31
C SER A 74 -56.31 -11.62 -27.35
N GLU A 75 -57.16 -10.78 -27.91
CA GLU A 75 -58.19 -9.96 -27.27
C GLU A 75 -57.80 -8.52 -26.87
N VAL A 76 -57.42 -7.69 -27.85
CA VAL A 76 -57.89 -6.30 -27.88
C VAL A 76 -58.34 -5.93 -29.30
N ASN A 77 -59.62 -5.60 -29.41
CA ASN A 77 -60.35 -5.19 -30.61
C ASN A 77 -59.94 -3.75 -31.01
N PRO A 78 -59.68 -3.41 -32.29
CA PRO A 78 -59.19 -2.10 -32.70
C PRO A 78 -60.35 -1.16 -33.03
N ALA A 79 -61.15 -0.78 -32.03
CA ALA A 79 -62.21 0.22 -32.21
C ALA A 79 -62.61 0.84 -30.86
N ASP A 80 -61.71 1.59 -30.25
CA ASP A 80 -62.12 2.68 -29.37
C ASP A 80 -61.09 3.81 -29.46
N THR A 81 -61.49 4.84 -30.20
CA THR A 81 -60.72 6.06 -30.43
C THR A 81 -61.37 7.11 -29.54
N GLY A 82 -60.85 7.30 -28.33
CA GLY A 82 -61.40 8.25 -27.38
C GLY A 82 -60.40 8.61 -26.29
N GLU A 83 -59.82 9.80 -26.39
CA GLU A 83 -59.12 10.54 -25.33
C GLU A 83 -57.91 9.88 -24.66
N ARG A 84 -56.78 9.85 -25.38
CA ARG A 84 -55.47 9.77 -24.74
C ARG A 84 -54.97 11.19 -24.42
N LEU A 85 -54.99 11.54 -23.14
CA LEU A 85 -54.34 12.74 -22.58
C LEU A 85 -52.92 12.90 -23.14
N PRO A 86 -52.41 14.13 -23.33
CA PRO A 86 -51.10 14.32 -23.93
C PRO A 86 -50.02 13.61 -23.11
N VAL A 87 -49.17 12.84 -23.79
CA VAL A 87 -47.98 12.24 -23.21
C VAL A 87 -47.07 13.37 -22.74
N VAL A 88 -47.11 13.67 -21.45
CA VAL A 88 -46.16 14.59 -20.82
C VAL A 88 -44.80 13.92 -20.88
N SER A 89 -43.93 14.46 -21.74
CA SER A 89 -42.54 14.03 -21.83
C SER A 89 -41.87 14.22 -20.47
N ARG A 90 -41.11 13.24 -20.02
CA ARG A 90 -40.42 13.24 -18.71
C ARG A 90 -39.42 14.42 -18.57
N ASN A 91 -39.16 15.17 -19.65
CA ASN A 91 -38.32 16.35 -19.69
C ASN A 91 -39.00 17.64 -19.20
N ASP A 92 -40.33 17.73 -19.15
CA ASP A 92 -41.03 18.98 -18.78
C ASP A 92 -41.17 19.19 -17.26
N ARG A 93 -40.72 18.23 -16.45
CA ARG A 93 -40.65 18.35 -14.97
C ARG A 93 -39.29 18.74 -14.44
N ARG A 94 -38.31 19.06 -15.30
CA ARG A 94 -37.08 19.71 -14.85
C ARG A 94 -37.36 21.20 -14.66
N GLY A 95 -38.09 21.52 -13.58
CA GLY A 95 -38.12 22.88 -13.06
C GLY A 95 -36.68 23.36 -12.88
N ALA A 96 -36.45 24.65 -13.15
CA ALA A 96 -35.17 25.30 -12.94
C ALA A 96 -34.59 24.84 -11.59
N ALA A 97 -33.33 24.40 -11.60
CA ALA A 97 -32.64 23.99 -10.39
C ALA A 97 -32.86 25.06 -9.33
N ASP A 98 -33.35 24.65 -8.16
CA ASP A 98 -33.59 25.55 -7.04
C ASP A 98 -32.33 26.41 -6.83
N PRO A 99 -32.41 27.75 -6.96
CA PRO A 99 -31.24 28.62 -6.82
C PRO A 99 -30.59 28.45 -5.45
N SER A 100 -31.34 27.98 -4.45
CA SER A 100 -30.85 27.64 -3.11
C SER A 100 -29.98 26.37 -3.11
N LYS A 101 -30.25 25.40 -4.00
CA LYS A 101 -29.41 24.21 -4.19
C LYS A 101 -28.17 24.49 -5.02
N GLN A 102 -28.24 25.42 -5.98
CA GLN A 102 -27.05 25.89 -6.69
C GLN A 102 -26.14 26.70 -5.75
N ALA A 103 -26.69 27.58 -4.90
CA ALA A 103 -25.92 28.34 -3.92
C ALA A 103 -25.15 27.44 -2.93
N GLY A 104 -25.72 26.29 -2.52
CA GLY A 104 -25.04 25.32 -1.64
C GLY A 104 -23.83 24.63 -2.28
N LEU A 105 -23.82 24.47 -3.61
CA LEU A 105 -22.71 23.84 -4.35
C LEU A 105 -21.56 24.83 -4.62
N VAL A 106 -21.84 26.14 -4.71
CA VAL A 106 -20.79 27.15 -4.86
C VAL A 106 -20.13 27.49 -3.51
N GLN A 107 -20.83 27.27 -2.40
CA GLN A 107 -20.32 27.57 -1.06
C GLN A 107 -19.48 26.45 -0.44
N SER A 108 -19.30 25.34 -1.17
CA SER A 108 -18.42 24.23 -0.82
C SER A 108 -17.26 24.11 -1.82
N GLU A 109 -16.76 25.24 -2.33
CA GLU A 109 -15.31 25.35 -2.50
C GLU A 109 -14.71 25.47 -1.10
N ALA A 110 -14.65 24.34 -0.38
CA ALA A 110 -13.66 24.19 0.66
C ALA A 110 -12.34 24.48 -0.03
N ALA A 111 -11.78 25.66 0.22
CA ALA A 111 -10.44 26.00 -0.22
C ALA A 111 -9.58 24.80 0.15
N ALA A 112 -9.08 24.07 -0.85
CA ALA A 112 -8.13 23.00 -0.61
C ALA A 112 -6.98 23.67 0.14
N VAL A 113 -6.90 23.39 1.44
CA VAL A 113 -5.82 23.91 2.28
C VAL A 113 -4.60 23.12 1.86
N THR A 114 -3.95 23.57 0.80
CA THR A 114 -2.59 23.14 0.48
C THR A 114 -1.67 23.93 1.40
N GLU A 115 -1.54 23.44 2.63
CA GLU A 115 -0.47 23.91 3.51
C GLU A 115 0.85 23.46 2.89
N SER A 116 1.61 24.41 2.38
CA SER A 116 2.96 24.16 1.88
C SER A 116 3.91 24.25 3.06
N GLU A 117 3.85 23.30 3.98
CA GLU A 117 4.90 23.17 5.00
C GLU A 117 6.20 22.76 4.30
N GLN A 118 7.31 23.38 4.69
CA GLN A 118 8.61 22.89 4.30
C GLN A 118 8.81 21.54 4.98
N LEU A 119 8.63 20.45 4.24
CA LEU A 119 8.76 19.08 4.73
C LEU A 119 10.17 18.76 5.26
N SER A 120 11.14 19.68 5.08
CA SER A 120 12.44 19.62 5.76
C SER A 120 12.35 19.91 7.26
N GLN A 121 11.27 20.54 7.74
CA GLN A 121 11.05 20.92 9.14
C GLN A 121 10.07 20.01 9.88
N SER A 122 9.28 19.20 9.16
CA SER A 122 8.39 18.22 9.77
C SER A 122 9.17 16.97 10.20
N ASP A 123 8.66 16.27 11.24
CA ASP A 123 9.24 15.00 11.65
C ASP A 123 9.12 14.00 10.48
N PRO A 124 10.21 13.38 10.00
CA PRO A 124 10.16 12.36 8.96
C PRO A 124 9.18 11.22 9.26
N ARG A 125 8.89 10.94 10.53
CA ARG A 125 7.88 9.97 10.94
C ARG A 125 6.47 10.35 10.52
N ASP A 126 6.11 11.64 10.58
CA ASP A 126 4.80 12.12 10.12
C ASP A 126 4.66 11.98 8.61
N ILE A 127 5.72 12.29 7.87
CA ILE A 127 5.78 12.08 6.41
C ILE A 127 5.55 10.60 6.09
N ALA A 128 6.23 9.69 6.79
CA ALA A 128 6.05 8.26 6.57
C ALA A 128 4.61 7.81 6.88
N ARG A 129 4.02 8.24 8.01
CA ARG A 129 2.61 7.93 8.33
C ARG A 129 1.66 8.39 7.23
N ALA A 130 1.88 9.58 6.68
CA ALA A 130 1.06 10.13 5.60
C ALA A 130 1.21 9.31 4.30
N LEU A 131 2.43 8.91 3.94
CA LEU A 131 2.71 8.21 2.68
C LEU A 131 2.40 6.71 2.72
N MET A 132 2.37 6.07 3.89
CA MET A 132 2.20 4.62 4.01
C MET A 132 0.95 4.09 3.30
N GLY A 133 -0.15 4.85 3.31
CA GLY A 133 -1.39 4.47 2.63
C GLY A 133 -1.23 4.32 1.11
N ASP A 134 -0.38 5.15 0.50
CA ASP A 134 -0.11 5.13 -0.93
C ASP A 134 0.62 3.85 -1.36
N PHE A 135 1.30 3.19 -0.42
CA PHE A 135 1.97 1.91 -0.61
C PHE A 135 1.13 0.72 -0.10
N GLY A 136 -0.14 0.93 0.24
CA GLY A 136 -1.03 -0.11 0.72
C GLY A 136 -0.72 -0.59 2.15
N PHE A 137 0.06 0.18 2.92
CA PHE A 137 0.36 -0.15 4.30
C PHE A 137 -0.62 0.53 5.25
N GLY A 138 -1.27 -0.26 6.11
CA GLY A 138 -2.07 0.25 7.22
C GLY A 138 -1.20 0.87 8.31
N GLN A 139 -1.79 1.75 9.12
CA GLN A 139 -1.09 2.42 10.23
C GLN A 139 -0.59 1.45 11.32
N ASP A 140 -1.16 0.24 11.40
CA ASP A 140 -0.69 -0.85 12.25
C ASP A 140 0.74 -1.30 11.93
N GLN A 141 1.21 -1.07 10.69
CA GLN A 141 2.57 -1.39 10.26
C GLN A 141 3.60 -0.34 10.71
N PHE A 142 3.17 0.85 11.13
CA PHE A 142 4.08 1.98 11.39
C PHE A 142 5.05 1.68 12.52
N GLY A 143 4.62 0.97 13.57
CA GLY A 143 5.51 0.60 14.67
C GLY A 143 6.73 -0.23 14.22
N CYS A 144 6.53 -1.14 13.25
CA CYS A 144 7.63 -1.91 12.67
C CYS A 144 8.55 -1.03 11.80
N LEU A 145 7.96 -0.13 11.01
CA LEU A 145 8.72 0.83 10.20
C LEU A 145 9.58 1.74 11.07
N ASP A 146 9.02 2.25 12.17
CA ASP A 146 9.72 3.12 13.11
C ASP A 146 10.91 2.42 13.76
N LEU A 147 10.73 1.18 14.22
CA LEU A 147 11.85 0.38 14.75
C LEU A 147 12.91 0.11 13.69
N LEU A 148 12.49 -0.22 12.47
CA LEU A 148 13.37 -0.50 11.35
C LEU A 148 14.25 0.71 11.03
N TRP A 149 13.67 1.83 10.62
CA TRP A 149 14.41 3.02 10.22
C TRP A 149 15.07 3.77 11.39
N THR A 150 14.59 3.58 12.61
CA THR A 150 15.34 4.00 13.81
C THR A 150 16.66 3.26 13.92
N ARG A 151 16.70 1.95 13.67
CA ARG A 151 17.96 1.19 13.68
C ARG A 151 18.87 1.58 12.51
N GLU A 152 18.31 1.83 11.34
CA GLU A 152 19.10 2.18 10.15
C GLU A 152 19.81 3.53 10.31
N SER A 153 19.08 4.58 10.70
CA SER A 153 19.57 5.95 10.62
C SER A 153 19.13 6.84 11.77
N ASN A 154 18.35 6.31 12.71
CA ASN A 154 17.59 7.11 13.67
C ASN A 154 16.74 8.19 12.98
N TRP A 155 16.16 7.87 11.81
CA TRP A 155 15.40 8.78 10.95
C TRP A 155 16.16 10.01 10.45
N ASN A 156 17.49 9.98 10.44
CA ASN A 156 18.31 11.08 9.95
C ASN A 156 18.38 11.08 8.41
N VAL A 157 17.83 12.12 7.79
CA VAL A 157 17.85 12.37 6.32
C VAL A 157 19.27 12.44 5.75
N TYR A 158 20.23 12.83 6.58
CA TYR A 158 21.63 12.99 6.21
C TYR A 158 22.52 11.87 6.79
N ALA A 159 21.93 10.73 7.21
CA ALA A 159 22.71 9.60 7.68
C ALA A 159 23.62 9.08 6.57
N ASP A 160 24.91 9.34 6.70
CA ASP A 160 25.95 8.87 5.80
C ASP A 160 26.82 7.85 6.53
N ASN A 161 26.98 6.67 5.94
CA ASN A 161 27.90 5.66 6.47
C ASN A 161 29.18 5.65 5.63
N PRO A 162 30.28 6.27 6.08
CA PRO A 162 31.48 6.50 5.26
C PRO A 162 32.26 5.23 4.90
N THR A 163 31.95 4.11 5.55
CA THR A 163 32.56 2.81 5.21
C THR A 163 31.78 2.04 4.15
N SER A 164 30.57 2.49 3.85
CA SER A 164 29.70 1.99 2.78
C SER A 164 29.27 3.16 1.90
N SER A 165 28.40 2.94 0.92
CA SER A 165 27.72 4.04 0.21
C SER A 165 26.26 4.16 0.63
N ALA A 166 25.92 3.69 1.84
CA ALA A 166 24.58 3.71 2.38
C ALA A 166 24.22 5.13 2.84
N TYR A 167 23.05 5.62 2.44
CA TYR A 167 22.64 7.01 2.70
C TYR A 167 21.17 7.15 3.09
N GLY A 168 20.89 8.14 3.93
CA GLY A 168 19.56 8.64 4.27
C GLY A 168 18.78 7.74 5.22
N ILE A 169 17.50 8.08 5.40
CA ILE A 169 16.57 7.39 6.30
C ILE A 169 16.57 5.87 6.10
N PRO A 170 16.35 5.35 4.87
CA PRO A 170 16.29 3.90 4.67
C PRO A 170 17.67 3.23 4.57
N GLN A 171 18.76 3.99 4.65
CA GLN A 171 20.13 3.54 4.39
C GLN A 171 20.30 2.82 3.05
N SER A 172 19.81 3.44 1.97
CA SER A 172 19.88 2.90 0.62
C SER A 172 21.32 2.71 0.15
N LEU A 173 21.66 1.53 -0.41
CA LEU A 173 23.00 1.18 -0.88
C LEU A 173 23.04 0.91 -2.41
N PRO A 174 23.68 1.76 -3.23
CA PRO A 174 24.10 3.13 -2.91
C PRO A 174 22.92 4.10 -2.78
N GLY A 175 23.12 5.20 -2.06
CA GLY A 175 22.12 6.26 -1.86
C GLY A 175 21.49 6.79 -3.16
N SER A 176 22.27 6.81 -4.25
CA SER A 176 21.82 7.26 -5.57
C SER A 176 20.67 6.46 -6.16
N LYS A 177 20.36 5.26 -5.64
CA LYS A 177 19.17 4.51 -6.05
C LYS A 177 17.88 5.28 -5.76
N MET A 178 17.88 6.14 -4.73
CA MET A 178 16.74 6.99 -4.38
C MET A 178 16.41 8.03 -5.45
N ALA A 179 17.31 8.27 -6.42
CA ALA A 179 17.06 9.15 -7.56
C ALA A 179 15.86 8.71 -8.43
N SER A 180 15.45 7.43 -8.35
CA SER A 180 14.25 6.96 -9.04
C SER A 180 12.95 7.51 -8.45
N ALA A 181 12.97 7.96 -7.18
CA ALA A 181 11.82 8.62 -6.56
C ALA A 181 11.86 10.15 -6.70
N GLY A 182 13.03 10.74 -6.94
CA GLY A 182 13.19 12.18 -7.14
C GLY A 182 14.66 12.60 -7.20
N SER A 183 14.97 13.65 -7.97
CA SER A 183 16.36 14.12 -8.15
C SER A 183 16.95 14.78 -6.89
N ASP A 184 16.11 15.15 -5.93
CA ASP A 184 16.43 15.80 -4.65
C ASP A 184 16.58 14.81 -3.48
N TRP A 185 16.72 13.51 -3.78
CA TRP A 185 16.82 12.42 -2.81
C TRP A 185 17.85 12.63 -1.70
N ALA A 186 18.92 13.37 -1.96
CA ALA A 186 20.00 13.56 -1.00
C ALA A 186 19.55 14.39 0.22
N THR A 187 18.56 15.27 0.08
CA THR A 187 18.19 16.22 1.13
C THR A 187 16.70 16.25 1.44
N ASN A 188 15.88 15.57 0.63
CA ASN A 188 14.44 15.57 0.80
C ASN A 188 13.96 14.28 1.52
N PRO A 189 13.43 14.37 2.76
CA PRO A 189 12.91 13.21 3.49
C PRO A 189 11.76 12.52 2.75
N VAL A 190 10.90 13.27 2.05
CA VAL A 190 9.79 12.70 1.26
C VAL A 190 10.33 11.75 0.22
N THR A 191 11.28 12.21 -0.59
CA THR A 191 11.90 11.40 -1.66
C THR A 191 12.55 10.13 -1.10
N GLN A 192 13.25 10.24 0.03
CA GLN A 192 13.87 9.08 0.69
C GLN A 192 12.83 8.09 1.23
N ILE A 193 11.77 8.58 1.87
CA ILE A 193 10.69 7.77 2.45
C ILE A 193 9.89 7.10 1.33
N THR A 194 9.51 7.82 0.28
CA THR A 194 8.82 7.27 -0.90
C THR A 194 9.62 6.13 -1.51
N TRP A 195 10.94 6.32 -1.72
CA TRP A 195 11.79 5.25 -2.22
C TRP A 195 11.86 4.06 -1.25
N GLY A 196 12.05 4.32 0.05
CA GLY A 196 12.18 3.29 1.07
C GLY A 196 10.91 2.47 1.25
N LEU A 197 9.74 3.10 1.23
CA LEU A 197 8.43 2.41 1.30
C LEU A 197 8.20 1.52 0.07
N GLY A 198 8.52 2.01 -1.13
CA GLY A 198 8.44 1.20 -2.36
C GLY A 198 9.38 0.01 -2.33
N TYR A 199 10.62 0.20 -1.86
CA TYR A 199 11.57 -0.90 -1.67
C TYR A 199 11.06 -1.94 -0.66
N ILE A 200 10.47 -1.51 0.46
CA ILE A 200 9.84 -2.42 1.43
C ILE A 200 8.70 -3.20 0.78
N GLN A 201 7.85 -2.53 0.01
CA GLN A 201 6.74 -3.16 -0.70
C GLN A 201 7.23 -4.26 -1.65
N ASP A 202 8.19 -3.94 -2.51
CA ASP A 202 8.71 -4.84 -3.55
C ASP A 202 9.48 -6.04 -2.98
N ARG A 203 10.20 -5.84 -1.87
CA ARG A 203 11.14 -6.85 -1.33
C ARG A 203 10.56 -7.67 -0.20
N TYR A 204 9.75 -7.06 0.65
CA TYR A 204 9.26 -7.64 1.90
C TYR A 204 7.74 -7.73 1.97
N GLY A 205 7.03 -7.00 1.11
CA GLY A 205 5.57 -6.94 1.08
C GLY A 205 4.96 -6.09 2.20
N SER A 206 5.62 -5.95 3.37
CA SER A 206 5.15 -5.08 4.46
C SER A 206 6.30 -4.60 5.36
N PRO A 207 6.14 -3.46 6.07
CA PRO A 207 7.12 -3.00 7.05
C PRO A 207 7.37 -4.00 8.18
N CYS A 208 6.35 -4.71 8.69
CA CYS A 208 6.56 -5.72 9.72
C CYS A 208 7.31 -6.96 9.20
N SER A 209 7.10 -7.37 7.95
CA SER A 209 7.91 -8.42 7.33
C SER A 209 9.37 -7.99 7.16
N ALA A 210 9.62 -6.74 6.75
CA ALA A 210 10.97 -6.17 6.65
C ALA A 210 11.67 -6.12 8.01
N TRP A 211 10.97 -5.65 9.05
CA TRP A 211 11.49 -5.62 10.42
C TRP A 211 11.81 -7.03 10.95
N GLY A 212 10.93 -8.00 10.72
CA GLY A 212 11.18 -9.40 11.07
C GLY A 212 12.42 -9.96 10.39
N HIS A 213 12.58 -9.68 9.08
CA HIS A 213 13.77 -10.06 8.34
C HIS A 213 15.04 -9.44 8.94
N SER A 214 15.04 -8.13 9.20
CA SER A 214 16.19 -7.48 9.84
C SER A 214 16.57 -8.06 11.19
N GLN A 215 15.60 -8.38 12.04
CA GLN A 215 15.92 -8.97 13.34
C GLN A 215 16.64 -10.32 13.18
N SER A 216 16.37 -11.04 12.09
CA SER A 216 17.01 -12.33 11.81
C SER A 216 18.37 -12.23 11.09
N VAL A 217 18.53 -11.31 10.13
CA VAL A 217 19.71 -11.25 9.24
C VAL A 217 20.61 -10.04 9.52
N GLY A 218 20.12 -9.05 10.23
CA GLY A 218 20.84 -7.80 10.54
C GLY A 218 20.74 -6.74 9.44
N TRP A 219 20.01 -6.99 8.35
CA TRP A 219 19.73 -6.05 7.26
C TRP A 219 18.32 -6.26 6.69
N TYR A 220 17.85 -5.32 5.89
CA TYR A 220 16.69 -5.42 5.01
C TYR A 220 17.02 -4.72 3.67
#